data_AF-T1A2K1-F1
#
_entry.id   AF-T1A2K1-F1
#
_cell.length_a   1.000
_cell.length_b   1.000
_cell.length_c   1.000
_cell.angle_alpha   90.00
_cell.angle_beta   90.00
_cell.angle_gamma   90.00
#
_symmetry.space_group_name_H-M   'P 1'
#
loop_
_entity.id
_entity.type
_entity.pdbx_description
1 polymer ?
#
loop_
_entity_poly.entity_id
_entity_poly.type
_entity_poly.pdbx_seq_one_letter_code
_entity_poly.pdbx_strand_id
1 'polypeptide(L)'
;LLSKGYQYWALGHIHTRMTKLEGSTYLNYCGNLQGLSMKPSERGPKGALLVKVDSGQCRVEFLPLAKARFESRRLNLYGDEGWVDSVDEEEMISDHLSKLEEEVQADEIMVLRLSLIGTRAARLLTEGELSEITSIVNRRLWQNGGRVFLESIEDHLQV
;
A
#
# COMPACT_ATOMS: atom_id res chain seq x y z
N LEU A 1 2.06 6.85 -31.78
CA LEU A 1 0.95 7.56 -31.10
C LEU A 1 1.01 9.05 -31.37
N LEU A 2 2.06 9.75 -30.93
CA LEU A 2 2.16 11.23 -30.99
C LEU A 2 1.90 11.87 -32.37
N SER A 3 2.19 11.20 -33.48
CA SER A 3 1.92 11.70 -34.83
C SER A 3 0.44 11.88 -35.18
N LYS A 4 -0.49 11.37 -34.34
CA LYS A 4 -1.93 11.50 -34.54
C LYS A 4 -2.51 12.83 -34.02
N GLY A 5 -1.72 13.64 -33.31
CA GLY A 5 -2.10 15.00 -32.93
C GLY A 5 -3.13 15.13 -31.80
N TYR A 6 -3.45 14.04 -31.07
CA TYR A 6 -4.31 14.11 -29.88
C TYR A 6 -3.56 14.67 -28.68
N GLN A 7 -4.24 15.51 -27.89
CA GLN A 7 -3.73 16.11 -26.65
C GLN A 7 -3.85 15.16 -25.44
N TYR A 8 -4.58 14.04 -25.59
CA TYR A 8 -4.76 13.06 -24.52
C TYR A 8 -4.89 11.64 -25.09
N TRP A 9 -4.16 10.70 -24.48
CA TRP A 9 -4.25 9.27 -24.75
C TRP A 9 -4.72 8.53 -23.50
N ALA A 10 -5.90 7.92 -23.59
CA ALA A 10 -6.41 6.96 -22.62
C ALA A 10 -5.90 5.57 -22.98
N LEU A 11 -4.87 5.09 -22.28
CA LEU A 11 -4.24 3.80 -22.50
C LEU A 11 -4.70 2.81 -21.42
N GLY A 12 -4.95 1.56 -21.82
CA GLY A 12 -5.41 0.48 -20.95
C GLY A 12 -4.38 -0.63 -20.77
N HIS A 13 -4.85 -1.83 -20.35
CA HIS A 13 -4.08 -3.07 -20.20
C HIS A 13 -3.07 -3.11 -19.02
N ILE A 14 -2.40 -2.00 -18.71
CA ILE A 14 -1.47 -1.92 -17.57
C ILE A 14 -2.21 -1.50 -16.30
N HIS A 15 -2.09 -2.29 -15.23
CA HIS A 15 -2.78 -2.02 -13.94
C HIS A 15 -2.07 -0.96 -13.08
N THR A 16 -0.81 -0.65 -13.39
CA THR A 16 -0.08 0.46 -12.78
C THR A 16 -0.52 1.78 -13.42
N ARG A 17 -1.04 2.71 -12.61
CA ARG A 17 -1.32 4.07 -13.06
C ARG A 17 -0.03 4.76 -13.45
N MET A 18 0.00 5.35 -14.64
CA MET A 18 1.15 6.10 -15.14
C MET A 18 0.67 7.30 -15.95
N THR A 19 1.17 8.48 -15.60
CA THR A 19 0.93 9.72 -16.36
C THR A 19 2.25 10.23 -16.89
N LYS A 20 2.34 10.39 -18.21
CA LYS A 20 3.46 11.03 -18.88
C LYS A 20 2.96 12.23 -19.67
N LEU A 21 3.69 13.34 -19.59
CA LEU A 21 3.44 14.54 -20.40
C LEU A 21 4.55 14.65 -21.46
N GLU A 22 4.16 14.65 -22.73
CA GLU A 22 5.04 14.83 -23.88
C GLU A 22 4.65 16.13 -24.60
N GLY A 23 5.39 17.20 -24.35
CA GLY A 23 4.98 18.55 -24.75
C GLY A 23 3.65 18.93 -24.11
N SER A 24 2.60 19.11 -24.91
CA SER A 24 1.22 19.37 -24.46
C SER A 24 0.31 18.13 -24.50
N THR A 25 0.87 16.95 -24.78
CA THR A 25 0.11 15.70 -24.92
C THR A 25 0.25 14.82 -23.69
N TYR A 26 -0.88 14.43 -23.10
CA TYR A 26 -0.92 13.45 -22.02
C TYR A 26 -0.94 12.02 -22.56
N LEU A 27 -0.08 11.15 -22.02
CA LEU A 27 -0.17 9.69 -22.17
C LEU A 27 -0.49 9.09 -20.81
N ASN A 28 -1.69 8.55 -20.66
CA ASN A 28 -2.19 8.07 -19.39
C ASN A 28 -2.55 6.60 -19.46
N TYR A 29 -1.92 5.80 -18.62
CA TYR A 29 -2.48 4.54 -18.17
C TYR A 29 -3.27 4.81 -16.90
N CYS A 30 -4.59 4.61 -16.93
CA CYS A 30 -5.43 4.84 -15.75
C CYS A 30 -5.20 3.77 -14.66
N GLY A 31 -4.65 2.61 -15.03
CA GLY A 31 -4.50 1.48 -14.13
C GLY A 31 -5.81 0.68 -14.05
N ASN A 32 -6.10 0.18 -12.86
CA ASN A 32 -7.35 -0.46 -12.50
C ASN A 32 -8.10 0.32 -11.41
N LEU A 33 -9.40 0.04 -11.27
CA LEU A 33 -10.26 0.69 -10.27
C LEU A 33 -9.97 0.21 -8.84
N GLN A 34 -9.60 -1.06 -8.70
CA GLN A 34 -9.26 -1.69 -7.43
C GLN A 34 -8.20 -2.75 -7.65
N GLY A 35 -7.23 -2.82 -6.73
CA GLY A 35 -6.19 -3.84 -6.74
C GLY A 35 -6.77 -5.22 -6.46
N LEU A 36 -6.16 -6.28 -6.99
CA LEU A 36 -6.63 -7.65 -6.79
C LEU A 36 -5.63 -8.56 -6.05
N SER A 37 -4.42 -8.08 -5.75
CA SER A 37 -3.39 -8.87 -5.06
C SER A 37 -2.24 -8.00 -4.52
N MET A 38 -1.30 -8.62 -3.79
CA MET A 38 -0.05 -7.99 -3.33
C MET A 38 1.01 -7.76 -4.43
N LYS A 39 0.71 -8.05 -5.70
CA LYS A 39 1.65 -7.79 -6.80
C LYS A 39 2.01 -6.30 -6.82
N PRO A 40 3.28 -5.92 -7.09
CA PRO A 40 3.69 -4.52 -7.10
C PRO A 40 2.83 -3.59 -7.97
N SER A 41 2.32 -4.07 -9.10
CA SER A 41 1.44 -3.34 -10.01
C SER A 41 0.00 -3.16 -9.50
N GLU A 42 -0.40 -3.87 -8.45
CA GLU A 42 -1.75 -3.90 -7.87
C GLU A 42 -1.84 -3.12 -6.55
N ARG A 43 -0.70 -2.78 -5.96
CA ARG A 43 -0.60 -2.03 -4.70
C ARG A 43 -0.85 -0.53 -4.89
N GLY A 44 -1.05 0.15 -3.76
CA GLY A 44 -1.26 1.59 -3.67
C GLY A 44 -2.67 2.03 -4.08
N PRO A 45 -2.92 3.35 -4.10
CA PRO A 45 -4.23 3.89 -4.46
C PRO A 45 -4.64 3.50 -5.88
N LYS A 46 -5.83 2.90 -6.02
CA LYS A 46 -6.46 2.53 -7.30
C LYS A 46 -7.74 3.32 -7.53
N GLY A 47 -8.11 3.52 -8.79
CA GLY A 47 -9.23 4.39 -9.13
C GLY A 47 -9.22 4.88 -10.57
N ALA A 48 -9.63 6.13 -10.78
CA ALA A 48 -9.84 6.69 -12.11
C ALA A 48 -9.06 8.00 -12.32
N LEU A 49 -8.89 8.38 -13.58
CA LEU A 49 -8.41 9.70 -13.95
C LEU A 49 -9.60 10.55 -14.39
N LEU A 50 -9.90 11.61 -13.64
CA LEU A 50 -10.83 12.66 -14.07
C LEU A 50 -10.09 13.62 -15.00
N VAL A 51 -10.54 13.68 -16.25
CA VAL A 51 -9.94 14.54 -17.27
C VAL A 51 -10.90 15.68 -17.55
N LYS A 52 -10.47 16.90 -17.23
CA LYS A 52 -11.19 18.13 -17.58
C LYS A 52 -10.58 18.68 -18.86
N VAL A 53 -11.41 18.92 -19.87
CA VAL A 53 -10.98 19.48 -21.16
C VAL A 53 -11.59 20.87 -21.31
N ASP A 54 -10.74 21.86 -21.50
CA ASP A 54 -11.14 23.24 -21.76
C ASP A 54 -10.27 23.82 -22.88
N SER A 55 -10.90 24.34 -23.93
CA SER A 55 -10.22 25.00 -25.04
C SER A 55 -9.03 24.20 -25.63
N GLY A 56 -9.18 22.86 -25.70
CA GLY A 56 -8.15 21.94 -26.20
C GLY A 56 -7.04 21.61 -25.20
N GLN A 57 -7.05 22.18 -23.99
CA GLN A 57 -6.14 21.85 -22.90
C GLN A 57 -6.76 20.79 -21.99
N CYS A 58 -5.97 19.82 -21.57
CA CYS A 58 -6.40 18.78 -20.64
C CYS A 58 -5.81 19.07 -19.25
N ARG A 59 -6.62 18.88 -18.21
CA ARG A 59 -6.16 18.77 -16.82
C ARG A 59 -6.56 17.40 -16.29
N VAL A 60 -5.62 16.72 -15.66
CA VAL A 60 -5.78 15.34 -15.22
C VAL A 60 -5.68 15.29 -13.70
N GLU A 61 -6.71 14.74 -13.07
CA GLU A 61 -6.81 14.57 -11.63
C GLU A 61 -7.05 13.08 -11.33
N PHE A 62 -6.34 12.52 -10.35
CA PHE A 62 -6.58 11.14 -9.93
C PHE A 62 -7.66 11.11 -8.84
N LEU A 63 -8.68 10.29 -9.05
CA LEU A 63 -9.72 10.01 -8.07
C LEU A 63 -9.49 8.61 -7.49
N PRO A 64 -9.11 8.47 -6.21
CA PRO A 64 -9.08 7.18 -5.55
C PRO A 64 -10.51 6.66 -5.40
N LEU A 65 -10.75 5.42 -5.83
CA LEU A 65 -12.08 4.79 -5.81
C LEU A 65 -12.05 3.39 -5.18
N ALA A 66 -10.87 2.85 -4.91
CA ALA A 66 -10.69 1.51 -4.38
C ALA A 66 -11.27 1.40 -2.96
N LYS A 67 -12.11 0.39 -2.74
CA LYS A 67 -12.60 0.05 -1.39
C LYS A 67 -11.63 -0.85 -0.65
N ALA A 68 -10.79 -1.58 -1.38
CA ALA A 68 -9.67 -2.33 -0.84
C ALA A 68 -8.36 -1.82 -1.45
N ARG A 69 -7.39 -1.45 -0.60
CA ARG A 69 -6.05 -1.04 -1.01
C ARG A 69 -5.02 -2.02 -0.49
N PHE A 70 -4.17 -2.50 -1.38
CA PHE A 70 -3.06 -3.39 -1.05
C PHE A 70 -1.82 -2.54 -0.76
N GLU A 71 -1.21 -2.73 0.39
CA GLU A 71 -0.01 -2.02 0.80
C GLU A 71 1.07 -2.97 1.30
N SER A 72 2.33 -2.54 1.18
CA SER A 72 3.44 -3.19 1.86
C SER A 72 4.21 -2.15 2.65
N ARG A 73 4.34 -2.36 3.95
CA ARG A 73 5.07 -1.48 4.86
C ARG A 73 6.25 -2.21 5.45
N ARG A 74 7.30 -1.47 5.78
CA ARG A 74 8.42 -1.97 6.56
C ARG A 74 8.31 -1.40 7.96
N LEU A 75 8.33 -2.26 8.96
CA LEU A 75 8.44 -1.85 10.34
C LEU A 75 9.84 -2.19 10.81
N ASN A 76 10.61 -1.14 11.10
CA ASN A 76 11.88 -1.34 11.77
C ASN A 76 11.60 -1.55 13.26
N LEU A 77 11.89 -2.75 13.75
CA LEU A 77 11.75 -3.07 15.15
C LEU A 77 13.02 -2.67 15.94
N TYR A 78 14.09 -2.18 15.29
CA TYR A 78 15.40 -1.92 15.92
C TYR A 78 16.08 -0.64 15.41
N GLY A 79 16.42 0.26 16.33
CA GLY A 79 17.23 1.44 16.00
C GLY A 79 18.26 1.73 17.08
N ASP A 80 19.53 1.51 16.73
CA ASP A 80 20.79 1.89 17.39
C ASP A 80 20.95 1.67 18.91
N GLU A 81 22.20 1.68 19.38
CA GLU A 81 22.60 1.33 20.75
C GLU A 81 21.75 2.04 21.81
N GLY A 82 21.04 1.27 22.66
CA GLY A 82 20.24 1.81 23.77
C GLY A 82 18.86 1.17 23.99
N TRP A 83 18.46 0.19 23.16
CA TRP A 83 17.19 -0.50 23.34
C TRP A 83 17.15 -1.40 24.58
N VAL A 84 16.02 -1.35 25.30
CA VAL A 84 15.73 -2.18 26.47
C VAL A 84 15.07 -3.47 26.00
N ASP A 85 15.58 -4.61 26.45
CA ASP A 85 15.17 -5.95 26.03
C ASP A 85 13.72 -6.34 26.40
N SER A 86 12.97 -5.43 27.04
CA SER A 86 11.64 -5.67 27.61
C SER A 86 10.47 -5.24 26.71
N VAL A 87 10.71 -4.75 25.50
CA VAL A 87 9.63 -4.33 24.60
C VAL A 87 9.08 -5.55 23.84
N ASP A 88 7.77 -5.74 23.93
CA ASP A 88 6.98 -6.78 23.29
C ASP A 88 6.77 -6.46 21.80
N GLU A 89 7.20 -7.36 20.91
CA GLU A 89 7.07 -7.21 19.48
C GLU A 89 5.60 -7.09 19.03
N GLU A 90 4.67 -7.78 19.71
CA GLU A 90 3.23 -7.69 19.43
C GLU A 90 2.71 -6.27 19.68
N GLU A 91 3.14 -5.65 20.79
CA GLU A 91 2.74 -4.29 21.16
C GLU A 91 3.26 -3.28 20.12
N MET A 92 4.52 -3.40 19.70
CA MET A 92 5.10 -2.53 18.66
C MET A 92 4.38 -2.65 17.31
N ILE A 93 4.06 -3.87 16.90
CA ILE A 93 3.30 -4.13 15.67
C ILE A 93 1.91 -3.53 15.82
N SER A 94 1.21 -3.81 16.92
CA SER A 94 -0.13 -3.29 17.18
C SER A 94 -0.17 -1.76 17.16
N ASP A 95 0.81 -1.08 17.77
CA ASP A 95 0.92 0.37 17.78
C ASP A 95 1.19 0.94 16.39
N HIS A 96 2.05 0.29 15.61
CA HIS A 96 2.31 0.69 14.24
C HIS A 96 1.04 0.56 13.37
N LEU A 97 0.32 -0.55 13.50
CA LEU A 97 -0.90 -0.77 12.72
C LEU A 97 -2.04 0.16 13.12
N SER A 98 -2.16 0.49 14.41
CA SER A 98 -3.14 1.48 14.88
C SER A 98 -2.89 2.86 14.28
N LYS A 99 -1.62 3.26 14.13
CA LYS A 99 -1.25 4.51 13.43
C LYS A 99 -1.56 4.46 11.93
N LEU A 100 -1.33 3.31 11.28
CA LEU A 100 -1.68 3.13 9.87
C LEU A 100 -3.19 3.19 9.63
N GLU A 101 -4.00 2.76 10.60
CA GLU A 101 -5.46 2.82 10.52
C GLU A 101 -5.98 4.26 10.43
N GLU A 102 -5.29 5.23 11.04
CA GLU A 102 -5.59 6.66 10.90
C GLU A 102 -5.39 7.17 9.45
N GLU A 103 -4.58 6.48 8.63
CA GLU A 103 -4.37 6.79 7.21
C GLU A 103 -5.50 6.24 6.31
N VAL A 104 -6.36 5.36 6.82
CA VAL A 104 -7.38 4.65 6.02
C VAL A 104 -8.71 5.40 6.03
N GLN A 105 -9.25 5.68 4.85
CA GLN A 105 -10.56 6.34 4.72
C GLN A 105 -11.67 5.50 5.34
N ALA A 106 -12.77 6.17 5.74
CA ALA A 106 -13.83 5.53 6.51
C ALA A 106 -14.48 4.32 5.82
N ASP A 107 -14.50 4.34 4.49
CA ASP A 107 -15.11 3.36 3.59
C ASP A 107 -14.08 2.51 2.82
N GLU A 108 -12.83 2.51 3.29
CA GLU A 108 -11.71 1.77 2.70
C GLU A 108 -11.21 0.71 3.68
N ILE A 109 -10.72 -0.42 3.15
CA ILE A 109 -9.96 -1.44 3.86
C ILE A 109 -8.55 -1.47 3.29
N MET A 110 -7.55 -1.41 4.17
CA MET A 110 -6.16 -1.68 3.82
C MET A 110 -5.84 -3.15 4.05
N VAL A 111 -5.47 -3.86 2.98
CA VAL A 111 -4.84 -5.17 3.06
C VAL A 111 -3.34 -4.94 3.10
N LEU A 112 -2.70 -5.30 4.21
CA LEU A 112 -1.34 -4.95 4.51
C LEU A 112 -0.44 -6.19 4.58
N ARG A 113 0.69 -6.13 3.90
CA ARG A 113 1.84 -6.99 4.16
C ARG A 113 2.89 -6.22 4.94
N LEU A 114 3.28 -6.72 6.10
CA LEU A 114 4.26 -6.07 6.95
C LEU A 114 5.60 -6.79 6.87
N SER A 115 6.64 -6.07 6.51
CA SER A 115 8.01 -6.55 6.50
C SER A 115 8.74 -6.08 7.76
N LEU A 116 9.15 -6.99 8.62
CA LEU A 116 9.99 -6.67 9.77
C LEU A 116 11.45 -6.52 9.31
N ILE A 117 12.13 -5.50 9.80
CA ILE A 117 13.55 -5.24 9.51
C ILE A 117 14.32 -4.87 10.79
N GLY A 118 15.63 -5.10 10.77
CA GLY A 118 16.61 -4.69 11.80
C GLY A 118 17.14 -5.84 12.69
N THR A 119 17.91 -5.51 13.73
CA THR A 119 18.79 -6.48 14.43
C THR A 119 18.15 -7.48 15.40
N ARG A 120 17.03 -7.25 16.11
CA ARG A 120 16.26 -8.39 16.71
C ARG A 120 15.26 -9.03 15.73
N ALA A 121 15.22 -8.68 14.44
CA ALA A 121 14.56 -9.53 13.45
C ALA A 121 15.40 -10.82 13.30
N ALA A 122 16.70 -10.72 13.64
CA ALA A 122 17.57 -11.87 13.84
C ALA A 122 17.29 -12.69 15.12
N ARG A 123 16.35 -12.30 16.00
CA ARG A 123 15.59 -13.32 16.75
C ARG A 123 14.66 -13.91 15.71
N LEU A 124 15.12 -14.98 15.05
CA LEU A 124 14.40 -15.69 14.01
C LEU A 124 13.03 -16.12 14.58
N LEU A 125 12.02 -15.26 14.44
CA LEU A 125 10.64 -15.66 14.67
C LEU A 125 10.36 -16.71 13.63
N THR A 126 9.97 -17.88 14.09
CA THR A 126 9.54 -18.95 13.20
C THR A 126 8.32 -18.49 12.41
N GLU A 127 8.09 -19.08 11.24
CA GLU A 127 6.87 -18.84 10.47
C GLU A 127 5.60 -19.08 11.30
N GLY A 128 5.66 -20.03 12.25
CA GLY A 128 4.58 -20.31 13.20
C GLY A 128 4.30 -19.15 14.15
N GLU A 129 5.34 -18.56 14.76
CA GLU A 129 5.20 -17.40 15.64
C GLU A 129 4.69 -16.16 14.88
N LEU A 130 5.18 -15.91 13.67
CA LEU A 130 4.69 -14.82 12.81
C LEU A 130 3.21 -15.00 12.44
N SER A 131 2.79 -16.22 12.13
CA SER A 131 1.39 -16.54 11.85
C SER A 131 0.49 -16.37 13.09
N GLU A 132 1.00 -16.72 14.27
CA GLU A 132 0.29 -16.53 15.54
C GLU A 132 0.10 -15.05 15.85
N ILE A 133 1.17 -14.25 15.79
CA ILE A 133 1.12 -12.79 15.97
C ILE A 133 0.15 -12.16 14.96
N THR A 134 0.24 -12.55 13.68
CA THR A 134 -0.67 -12.07 12.63
C THR A 134 -2.14 -12.32 13.01
N SER A 135 -2.44 -13.50 13.54
CA SER A 135 -3.80 -13.89 13.95
C SER A 135 -4.29 -13.11 15.17
N ILE A 136 -3.43 -12.90 16.17
CA ILE A 136 -3.73 -12.14 17.38
C ILE A 136 -3.99 -10.67 17.03
N VAL A 137 -3.10 -10.07 16.25
CA VAL A 137 -3.18 -8.67 15.84
C VAL A 137 -4.42 -8.41 14.97
N ASN A 138 -4.70 -9.27 13.99
CA ASN A 138 -5.93 -9.16 13.20
C ASN A 138 -7.18 -9.26 14.06
N ARG A 139 -7.22 -10.19 15.02
CA ARG A 139 -8.34 -10.30 15.94
C ARG A 139 -8.56 -9.01 16.72
N ARG A 140 -7.49 -8.39 17.21
CA ARG A 140 -7.53 -7.14 17.98
C ARG A 140 -8.04 -5.97 17.12
N LEU A 141 -7.52 -5.80 15.91
CA LEU A 141 -7.93 -4.71 15.00
C LEU A 141 -9.39 -4.83 14.57
N TRP A 142 -9.84 -6.05 14.25
CA TRP A 142 -11.19 -6.26 13.69
C TRP A 142 -12.31 -6.35 14.74
N GLN A 143 -11.98 -6.47 16.03
CA GLN A 143 -12.96 -6.48 17.11
C GLN A 143 -13.83 -5.21 17.18
N ASN A 144 -13.33 -4.07 16.67
CA ASN A 144 -14.02 -2.78 16.72
C ASN A 144 -14.31 -2.17 15.33
N GLY A 145 -14.45 -3.02 14.30
CA GLY A 145 -14.70 -2.56 12.93
C GLY A 145 -13.47 -1.93 12.28
N GLY A 146 -12.29 -2.44 12.62
CA GLY A 146 -11.03 -1.93 12.10
C GLY A 146 -10.91 -2.05 10.59
N ARG A 147 -10.04 -1.23 10.01
CA ARG A 147 -9.90 -1.04 8.56
C ARG A 147 -8.60 -1.58 8.01
N VAL A 148 -7.71 -2.07 8.86
CA VAL A 148 -6.44 -2.69 8.45
C VAL A 148 -6.55 -4.20 8.65
N PHE A 149 -6.35 -4.95 7.58
CA PHE A 149 -6.20 -6.39 7.59
C PHE A 149 -4.75 -6.74 7.29
N LEU A 150 -4.08 -7.36 8.24
CA LEU A 150 -2.72 -7.85 8.07
C LEU A 150 -2.76 -9.20 7.34
N GLU A 151 -2.39 -9.20 6.06
CA GLU A 151 -2.32 -10.42 5.24
C GLU A 151 -1.18 -11.33 5.65
N SER A 152 -0.01 -10.76 5.92
CA SER A 152 1.15 -11.48 6.43
C SER A 152 2.12 -10.54 7.12
N ILE A 153 2.91 -11.12 8.02
CA ILE A 153 4.16 -10.56 8.51
C ILE A 153 5.29 -11.40 7.92
N GLU A 154 6.24 -10.74 7.28
CA GLU A 154 7.43 -11.36 6.69
C GLU A 154 8.67 -10.79 7.38
N ASP A 155 9.58 -11.67 7.79
CA ASP A 155 10.89 -11.25 8.28
C ASP A 155 11.86 -11.11 7.08
N HIS A 156 12.34 -9.90 6.84
CA HIS A 156 13.36 -9.64 5.84
C HIS A 156 14.75 -9.60 6.47
N LEU A 157 15.21 -10.75 6.94
CA LEU A 157 16.64 -11.02 6.93
C LEU A 157 17.07 -11.14 5.47
N GLN A 158 17.78 -10.14 4.97
CA GLN A 158 18.56 -10.34 3.75
C GLN A 158 19.57 -11.45 4.05
N VAL A 159 19.37 -12.61 3.40
CA VAL A 159 20.44 -13.60 3.21
C VAL A 159 21.58 -12.96 2.44
#